data_AF-A0A7W8E8L8-F1
#
_entry.id   AF-A0A7W8E8L8-F1
#
_cell.length_a   1.000
_cell.length_b   1.000
_cell.length_c   1.000
_cell.angle_alpha   90.00
_cell.angle_beta   90.00
_cell.angle_gamma   90.00
#
_symmetry.space_group_name_H-M   'P 1'
#
loop_
_entity.id
_entity.type
_entity.pdbx_description
1 polymer ?
#
loop_
_entity_poly.entity_id
_entity_poly.type
_entity_poly.pdbx_seq_one_letter_code
_entity_poly.pdbx_strand_id
1 'polypeptide(L)'
;MASLKTIRRLLIAAVLAVPVALLPTAQAHAGVFISVGFAPPVLPVYAQPLCPGDGYIWTPGYWAYNEDGGYYWVPGVWVQPPTVGYLWTPAYWGWENGAYLFHGGYWGAHVGFYGGINYGFGYGGVGFEGGYWNHGAFFYNRSVANLGGVHVTNVYVRNVTIVNHSNVAFNGGHGGIEARPSAQEAQFAHEQHVEATHEQAEHQNFAAQNRSQFASVNHGRPGVSAAATPASFHANPTNPAAAARPSVNAREANQEQRISNGVRSGQISSGQAAHAEQRQANIGQQVHNDRAANGGKLTPQEHQQVNHEQNAASRQIRDDKKK
;
A
#
# COMPACT_ATOMS: atom_id res chain seq x y z
N MET A 1 -4.79 46.83 78.78
CA MET A 1 -4.60 45.50 79.39
C MET A 1 -4.23 44.52 78.28
N ALA A 2 -3.05 43.89 78.38
CA ALA A 2 -2.55 42.63 77.76
C ALA A 2 -2.80 42.39 76.24
N SER A 3 -1.89 41.88 75.40
CA SER A 3 -0.64 41.14 75.59
C SER A 3 0.15 41.11 74.26
N LEU A 4 1.49 41.14 74.35
CA LEU A 4 2.44 40.76 73.30
C LEU A 4 2.29 39.27 72.89
N LYS A 5 2.62 38.93 71.63
CA LYS A 5 3.52 37.83 71.19
C LYS A 5 3.47 37.69 69.65
N THR A 6 4.53 38.05 68.92
CA THR A 6 5.67 37.21 68.46
C THR A 6 5.49 36.57 67.06
N ILE A 7 6.22 37.15 66.09
CA ILE A 7 7.03 36.52 65.02
C ILE A 7 6.52 35.21 64.37
N ARG A 8 6.27 35.26 63.05
CA ARG A 8 6.74 34.23 62.10
C ARG A 8 6.83 34.79 60.67
N ARG A 9 8.01 34.61 60.07
CA ARG A 9 8.35 34.89 58.65
C ARG A 9 7.55 33.96 57.73
N LEU A 10 7.24 34.37 56.49
CA LEU A 10 7.71 33.74 55.25
C LEU A 10 6.97 34.28 53.99
N LEU A 11 7.80 34.67 53.02
CA LEU A 11 7.72 34.44 51.56
C LEU A 11 6.66 35.12 50.70
N ILE A 12 7.21 35.96 49.81
CA ILE A 12 6.70 36.40 48.51
C ILE A 12 6.34 35.18 47.65
N ALA A 13 5.13 35.17 47.09
CA ALA A 13 4.84 34.51 45.82
C ALA A 13 3.69 35.25 45.14
N ALA A 14 4.03 36.10 44.17
CA ALA A 14 3.07 36.70 43.26
C ALA A 14 2.46 35.60 42.38
N VAL A 15 1.17 35.35 42.53
CA VAL A 15 0.41 34.43 41.67
C VAL A 15 0.19 35.14 40.33
N LEU A 16 1.06 34.83 39.35
CA LEU A 16 0.76 35.09 37.94
C LEU A 16 -0.15 33.96 37.46
N ALA A 17 -1.44 34.26 37.37
CA ALA A 17 -2.40 33.42 36.69
C ALA A 17 -2.07 33.41 35.18
N VAL A 18 -1.50 32.31 34.69
CA VAL A 18 -1.43 32.04 33.26
C VAL A 18 -2.79 31.47 32.84
N PRO A 19 -3.54 32.09 31.91
CA PRO A 19 -4.67 31.43 31.30
C PRO A 19 -4.11 30.33 30.41
N VAL A 20 -4.33 29.07 30.80
CA VAL A 20 -4.15 27.94 29.89
C VAL A 20 -5.19 28.13 28.78
N ALA A 21 -4.75 28.68 27.65
CA ALA A 21 -5.52 28.63 26.42
C ALA A 21 -5.66 27.15 26.07
N LEU A 22 -6.84 26.58 26.33
CA LEU A 22 -7.28 25.34 25.72
C LEU A 22 -7.32 25.59 24.22
N LEU A 23 -6.24 25.27 23.52
CA LEU A 23 -6.28 25.11 22.08
C LEU A 23 -7.30 24.01 21.82
N PRO A 24 -8.36 24.24 21.03
CA PRO A 24 -9.16 23.14 20.54
C PRO A 24 -8.20 22.27 19.72
N THR A 25 -8.02 21.01 20.14
CA THR A 25 -7.42 20.00 19.29
C THR A 25 -8.30 19.91 18.05
N ALA A 26 -7.84 20.51 16.96
CA ALA A 26 -8.48 20.37 15.67
C ALA A 26 -8.34 18.90 15.23
N GLN A 27 -9.23 18.03 15.68
CA GLN A 27 -9.49 16.75 15.02
C GLN A 27 -10.40 17.03 13.83
N ALA A 28 -9.84 17.66 12.80
CA ALA A 28 -10.49 17.75 11.50
C ALA A 28 -10.08 16.52 10.69
N HIS A 29 -10.67 15.36 11.03
CA HIS A 29 -10.80 14.28 10.06
C HIS A 29 -12.29 14.15 9.75
N ALA A 30 -12.75 14.91 8.77
CA ALA A 30 -14.05 14.68 8.14
C ALA A 30 -13.93 13.52 7.14
N GLY A 31 -13.40 12.38 7.60
CA GLY A 31 -13.46 11.12 6.89
C GLY A 31 -14.71 10.38 7.33
N VAL A 32 -15.48 9.81 6.41
CA VAL A 32 -16.52 8.85 6.77
C VAL A 32 -15.83 7.62 7.36
N PHE A 33 -15.83 7.51 8.69
CA PHE A 33 -15.26 6.35 9.38
C PHE A 33 -16.23 5.17 9.29
N ILE A 34 -15.91 4.19 8.47
CA ILE A 34 -16.59 2.89 8.52
C ILE A 34 -15.98 2.10 9.67
N SER A 35 -16.80 1.62 10.60
CA SER A 35 -16.40 0.81 11.75
C SER A 35 -16.93 -0.62 11.61
N VAL A 36 -16.04 -1.61 11.61
CA VAL A 36 -16.35 -3.04 11.41
C VAL A 36 -15.86 -3.86 12.59
N GLY A 37 -16.64 -4.86 13.03
CA GLY A 37 -16.31 -5.69 14.20
C GLY A 37 -15.34 -6.86 13.93
N PHE A 38 -14.94 -7.09 12.67
CA PHE A 38 -14.06 -8.19 12.28
C PHE A 38 -13.04 -7.72 11.23
N ALA A 39 -11.87 -8.35 11.21
CA ALA A 39 -10.73 -7.90 10.40
C ALA A 39 -11.00 -7.99 8.89
N PRO A 40 -10.42 -7.10 8.06
CA PRO A 40 -10.39 -7.30 6.62
C PRO A 40 -9.62 -8.58 6.27
N PRO A 41 -9.95 -9.23 5.14
CA PRO A 41 -9.13 -10.31 4.62
C PRO A 41 -7.69 -9.83 4.38
N VAL A 42 -6.73 -10.76 4.35
CA VAL A 42 -5.37 -10.45 3.91
C VAL A 42 -5.36 -9.86 2.49
N LEU A 43 -4.34 -9.05 2.18
CA LEU A 43 -4.17 -8.48 0.85
C LEU A 43 -4.06 -9.60 -0.21
N PRO A 44 -4.84 -9.52 -1.30
CA PRO A 44 -4.63 -10.34 -2.48
C PRO A 44 -3.25 -10.04 -3.07
N VAL A 45 -2.54 -11.09 -3.46
CA VAL A 45 -1.30 -10.91 -4.19
C VAL A 45 -1.59 -10.75 -5.67
N TYR A 46 -1.10 -9.63 -6.17
CA TYR A 46 -1.28 -8.99 -7.45
C TYR A 46 -0.12 -8.87 -8.42
N ALA A 47 -0.33 -8.76 -9.74
CA ALA A 47 0.64 -8.12 -10.63
C ALA A 47 0.22 -6.68 -10.96
N GLN A 48 1.15 -5.73 -10.93
CA GLN A 48 0.90 -4.38 -11.45
C GLN A 48 0.77 -4.44 -12.98
N PRO A 49 -0.35 -3.96 -13.55
CA PRO A 49 -0.52 -3.85 -15.00
C PRO A 49 0.47 -2.88 -15.63
N LEU A 50 0.59 -2.94 -16.96
CA LEU A 50 1.40 -1.96 -17.70
C LEU A 50 0.91 -0.54 -17.40
N CYS A 51 1.86 0.35 -17.11
CA CYS A 51 1.59 1.78 -17.01
C CYS A 51 0.95 2.26 -18.32
N PRO A 52 -0.17 3.01 -18.30
CA PRO A 52 -0.83 3.50 -19.51
C PRO A 52 -0.03 4.57 -20.26
N GLY A 53 0.77 5.36 -19.54
CA GLY A 53 1.46 6.52 -20.10
C GLY A 53 2.26 7.28 -19.06
N ASP A 54 2.98 8.30 -19.51
CA ASP A 54 3.71 9.23 -18.64
C ASP A 54 2.74 10.04 -17.75
N GLY A 55 3.18 10.42 -16.55
CA GLY A 55 2.40 11.14 -15.54
C GLY A 55 1.39 10.31 -14.74
N TYR A 56 1.21 9.03 -15.05
CA TYR A 56 0.39 8.12 -14.23
C TYR A 56 1.13 7.65 -12.97
N ILE A 57 0.44 7.63 -11.84
CA ILE A 57 0.92 7.12 -10.55
C ILE A 57 0.12 5.87 -10.18
N TRP A 58 0.82 4.87 -9.64
CA TRP A 58 0.19 3.64 -9.19
C TRP A 58 -0.57 3.87 -7.88
N THR A 59 -1.84 3.48 -7.85
CA THR A 59 -2.66 3.39 -6.64
C THR A 59 -2.94 1.92 -6.35
N PRO A 60 -2.49 1.39 -5.20
CA PRO A 60 -2.68 -0.02 -4.89
C PRO A 60 -4.15 -0.33 -4.62
N GLY A 61 -4.53 -1.59 -4.82
CA GLY A 61 -5.87 -2.04 -4.44
C GLY A 61 -5.98 -2.18 -2.93
N TYR A 62 -7.21 -2.09 -2.44
CA TYR A 62 -7.51 -2.14 -1.01
C TYR A 62 -8.86 -2.81 -0.76
N TRP A 63 -9.03 -3.35 0.43
CA TRP A 63 -10.35 -3.77 0.92
C TRP A 63 -11.13 -2.52 1.32
N ALA A 64 -12.26 -2.27 0.69
CA ALA A 64 -13.28 -1.37 1.18
C ALA A 64 -14.41 -2.18 1.85
N TYR A 65 -15.36 -1.50 2.48
CA TYR A 65 -16.47 -2.16 3.16
C TYR A 65 -17.81 -1.56 2.74
N ASN A 66 -18.79 -2.43 2.58
CA ASN A 66 -20.18 -2.10 2.32
C ASN A 66 -21.04 -2.85 3.35
N GLU A 67 -22.05 -2.19 3.90
CA GLU A 67 -22.89 -2.76 4.98
C GLU A 67 -23.68 -4.01 4.55
N ASP A 68 -24.13 -4.06 3.29
CA ASP A 68 -24.93 -5.15 2.74
C ASP A 68 -24.10 -6.38 2.35
N GLY A 69 -22.86 -6.18 1.89
CA GLY A 69 -22.02 -7.23 1.30
C GLY A 69 -20.74 -7.57 2.06
N GLY A 70 -20.36 -6.73 3.03
CA GLY A 70 -19.10 -6.83 3.77
C GLY A 70 -17.91 -6.27 2.99
N TYR A 71 -16.72 -6.84 3.23
CA TYR A 71 -15.50 -6.44 2.53
C TYR A 71 -15.56 -6.74 1.03
N TYR A 72 -15.24 -5.73 0.21
CA TYR A 72 -15.05 -5.87 -1.22
C TYR A 72 -13.73 -5.24 -1.66
N TRP A 73 -13.15 -5.80 -2.71
CA TRP A 73 -11.86 -5.35 -3.21
C TRP A 73 -12.04 -4.24 -4.24
N VAL A 74 -11.34 -3.12 -4.03
CA VAL A 74 -11.16 -2.09 -5.04
C VAL A 74 -9.86 -2.40 -5.80
N PRO A 75 -9.90 -2.68 -7.11
CA PRO A 75 -8.71 -3.06 -7.85
C PRO A 75 -7.63 -1.96 -7.87
N GLY A 76 -6.36 -2.36 -7.78
CA GLY A 76 -5.26 -1.41 -7.99
C GLY A 76 -5.22 -0.92 -9.43
N VAL A 77 -4.96 0.37 -9.63
CA VAL A 77 -4.99 1.02 -10.94
C VAL A 77 -3.93 2.12 -11.06
N TRP A 78 -3.52 2.42 -12.29
CA TRP A 78 -2.79 3.64 -12.58
C TRP A 78 -3.78 4.79 -12.77
N VAL A 79 -3.52 5.93 -12.12
CA VAL A 79 -4.32 7.16 -12.26
C VAL A 79 -3.41 8.37 -12.39
N GLN A 80 -3.90 9.43 -13.00
CA GLN A 80 -3.19 10.71 -13.01
C GLN A 80 -3.46 11.46 -11.70
N PRO A 81 -2.45 12.10 -11.10
CA PRO A 81 -2.68 12.91 -9.91
C PRO A 81 -3.56 14.12 -10.27
N PRO A 82 -4.36 14.63 -9.31
CA PRO A 82 -5.15 15.85 -9.51
C PRO A 82 -4.28 17.09 -9.67
N THR A 83 -3.02 17.04 -9.23
CA THR A 83 -2.08 18.17 -9.28
C THR A 83 -0.66 17.63 -9.45
N VAL A 84 0.13 18.29 -10.32
CA VAL A 84 1.56 18.00 -10.48
C VAL A 84 2.28 18.20 -9.14
N GLY A 85 3.14 17.26 -8.77
CA GLY A 85 3.82 17.27 -7.47
C GLY A 85 3.14 16.42 -6.41
N TYR A 86 1.90 15.96 -6.63
CA TYR A 86 1.18 15.17 -5.65
C TYR A 86 1.47 13.67 -5.80
N LEU A 87 1.52 12.99 -4.66
CA LEU A 87 1.66 11.55 -4.50
C LEU A 87 0.44 11.01 -3.77
N TRP A 88 0.17 9.73 -3.93
CA TRP A 88 -0.97 9.06 -3.32
C TRP A 88 -0.57 8.43 -1.98
N THR A 89 -1.33 8.72 -0.92
CA THR A 89 -1.29 7.98 0.34
C THR A 89 -2.40 6.93 0.31
N PRO A 90 -2.08 5.63 0.36
CA PRO A 90 -3.09 4.58 0.35
C PRO A 90 -4.07 4.69 1.53
N ALA A 91 -5.33 4.31 1.26
CA ALA A 91 -6.29 4.04 2.31
C ALA A 91 -5.82 2.85 3.17
N TYR A 92 -6.28 2.75 4.41
CA TYR A 92 -5.97 1.60 5.26
C TYR A 92 -7.02 1.34 6.33
N TRP A 93 -7.03 0.12 6.87
CA TRP A 93 -7.81 -0.24 8.06
C TRP A 93 -6.93 -0.15 9.31
N GLY A 94 -7.42 0.54 10.35
CA GLY A 94 -6.78 0.61 11.67
C GLY A 94 -7.69 0.02 12.74
N TRP A 95 -7.15 -0.79 13.65
CA TRP A 95 -7.86 -1.24 14.84
C TRP A 95 -7.78 -0.18 15.93
N GLU A 96 -8.91 0.47 16.20
CA GLU A 96 -9.02 1.54 17.18
C GLU A 96 -10.30 1.34 17.99
N ASN A 97 -10.23 1.54 19.31
CA ASN A 97 -11.39 1.52 20.20
C ASN A 97 -12.28 0.26 20.10
N GLY A 98 -11.71 -0.90 19.76
CA GLY A 98 -12.44 -2.16 19.68
C GLY A 98 -13.11 -2.45 18.33
N ALA A 99 -12.81 -1.66 17.29
CA ALA A 99 -13.30 -1.87 15.94
C ALA A 99 -12.23 -1.58 14.89
N TYR A 100 -12.45 -2.06 13.66
CA TYR A 100 -11.65 -1.73 12.49
C TYR A 100 -12.24 -0.48 11.83
N LEU A 101 -11.46 0.60 11.80
CA LEU A 101 -11.81 1.89 11.21
C LEU A 101 -11.12 2.05 9.85
N PHE A 102 -11.88 2.50 8.86
CA PHE A 102 -11.32 2.83 7.54
C PHE A 102 -10.78 4.26 7.51
N HIS A 103 -9.53 4.40 7.12
CA HIS A 103 -8.86 5.66 6.85
C HIS A 103 -8.79 5.86 5.33
N GLY A 104 -9.45 6.90 4.82
CA GLY A 104 -9.47 7.23 3.40
C GLY A 104 -8.08 7.61 2.87
N GLY A 105 -7.81 7.23 1.62
CA GLY A 105 -6.59 7.64 0.94
C GLY A 105 -6.71 9.05 0.37
N TYR A 106 -5.58 9.73 0.21
CA TYR A 106 -5.53 11.12 -0.22
C TYR A 106 -4.29 11.42 -1.06
N TRP A 107 -4.37 12.48 -1.85
CA TRP A 107 -3.26 13.08 -2.57
C TRP A 107 -2.61 14.20 -1.73
N GLY A 108 -1.29 14.24 -1.71
CA GLY A 108 -0.53 15.31 -1.05
C GLY A 108 0.88 15.44 -1.61
N ALA A 109 1.61 16.48 -1.20
CA ALA A 109 3.00 16.69 -1.61
C ALA A 109 3.91 15.54 -1.13
N HIS A 110 3.58 14.94 0.02
CA HIS A 110 4.26 13.80 0.60
C HIS A 110 3.28 12.64 0.84
N VAL A 111 3.81 11.42 0.82
CA VAL A 111 3.06 10.23 1.24
C VAL A 111 3.09 10.15 2.76
N GLY A 112 1.91 10.23 3.38
CA GLY A 112 1.76 10.12 4.82
C GLY A 112 1.65 8.68 5.31
N PHE A 113 1.28 8.51 6.57
CA PHE A 113 1.13 7.19 7.18
C PHE A 113 -0.09 6.44 6.62
N TYR A 114 0.12 5.21 6.17
CA TYR A 114 -0.91 4.31 5.65
C TYR A 114 -0.97 2.96 6.41
N GLY A 115 -0.74 3.01 7.73
CA GLY A 115 -0.89 1.83 8.60
C GLY A 115 0.31 0.86 8.61
N GLY A 116 1.41 1.17 7.93
CA GLY A 116 2.55 0.25 7.81
C GLY A 116 2.29 -0.96 6.92
N ILE A 117 1.17 -0.96 6.18
CA ILE A 117 0.74 -2.05 5.31
C ILE A 117 1.61 -2.10 4.06
N ASN A 118 2.16 -3.28 3.73
CA ASN A 118 2.85 -3.45 2.47
C ASN A 118 1.83 -3.72 1.36
N TYR A 119 1.52 -2.68 0.59
CA TYR A 119 0.67 -2.76 -0.60
C TYR A 119 1.43 -3.18 -1.86
N GLY A 120 2.76 -3.36 -1.76
CA GLY A 120 3.65 -3.62 -2.87
C GLY A 120 3.81 -2.41 -3.78
N PHE A 121 4.51 -2.60 -4.89
CA PHE A 121 4.61 -1.60 -5.98
C PHE A 121 5.05 -0.21 -5.53
N GLY A 122 6.04 -0.17 -4.61
CA GLY A 122 6.60 1.07 -4.06
C GLY A 122 6.01 1.47 -2.71
N TYR A 123 4.93 0.84 -2.26
CA TYR A 123 4.33 1.05 -0.93
C TYR A 123 4.71 -0.09 0.02
N GLY A 124 5.96 -0.12 0.46
CA GLY A 124 6.53 -1.18 1.30
C GLY A 124 6.19 -1.11 2.79
N GLY A 125 5.25 -0.25 3.19
CA GLY A 125 4.90 0.04 4.58
C GLY A 125 5.41 1.38 5.11
N VAL A 126 6.16 2.14 4.31
CA VAL A 126 6.52 3.54 4.59
C VAL A 126 6.73 4.29 3.28
N GLY A 127 6.26 5.54 3.21
CA GLY A 127 6.47 6.42 2.05
C GLY A 127 6.09 5.78 0.71
N PHE A 128 6.76 6.20 -0.36
CA PHE A 128 6.57 5.66 -1.70
C PHE A 128 7.88 5.64 -2.51
N GLU A 129 8.24 4.47 -3.01
CA GLU A 129 9.48 4.19 -3.74
C GLU A 129 9.25 3.99 -5.25
N GLY A 130 8.00 4.18 -5.72
CA GLY A 130 7.65 3.96 -7.13
C GLY A 130 8.08 5.10 -8.07
N GLY A 131 8.41 6.27 -7.52
CA GLY A 131 8.88 7.42 -8.27
C GLY A 131 8.86 8.69 -7.44
N TYR A 132 9.29 9.81 -8.02
CA TYR A 132 9.26 11.11 -7.38
C TYR A 132 9.10 12.24 -8.39
N TRP A 133 8.61 13.39 -7.93
CA TRP A 133 8.51 14.60 -8.74
C TRP A 133 9.82 15.38 -8.74
N ASN A 134 10.24 15.85 -9.91
CA ASN A 134 11.39 16.73 -10.07
C ASN A 134 11.13 17.75 -11.17
N HIS A 135 11.13 19.04 -10.82
CA HIS A 135 10.85 20.15 -11.73
C HIS A 135 9.59 19.95 -12.58
N GLY A 136 8.51 19.42 -11.98
CA GLY A 136 7.22 19.21 -12.64
C GLY A 136 7.10 17.94 -13.50
N ALA A 137 8.17 17.16 -13.63
CA ALA A 137 8.15 15.87 -14.29
C ALA A 137 8.20 14.73 -13.25
N PHE A 138 7.47 13.64 -13.49
CA PHE A 138 7.51 12.47 -12.63
C PHE A 138 8.59 11.50 -13.10
N PHE A 139 9.51 11.15 -12.20
CA PHE A 139 10.60 10.21 -12.43
C PHE A 139 10.19 8.85 -11.89
N TYR A 140 10.15 7.84 -12.76
CA TYR A 140 9.72 6.50 -12.41
C TYR A 140 10.87 5.63 -11.94
N ASN A 141 10.67 4.91 -10.84
CA ASN A 141 11.58 3.84 -10.43
C ASN A 141 11.25 2.56 -11.21
N ARG A 142 12.12 2.14 -12.13
CA ARG A 142 11.90 0.94 -12.96
C ARG A 142 12.11 -0.39 -12.20
N SER A 143 12.58 -0.35 -10.96
CA SER A 143 12.50 -1.50 -10.05
C SER A 143 11.08 -1.73 -9.52
N VAL A 144 10.21 -0.73 -9.61
CA VAL A 144 8.83 -0.79 -9.12
C VAL A 144 7.83 -0.75 -10.26
N ALA A 145 7.89 0.33 -11.07
CA ALA A 145 6.90 0.63 -12.08
C ALA A 145 6.99 -0.32 -13.28
N ASN A 146 5.89 -0.99 -13.59
CA ASN A 146 5.75 -1.84 -14.77
C ASN A 146 5.53 -0.99 -16.03
N LEU A 147 6.60 -0.38 -16.53
CA LEU A 147 6.55 0.53 -17.68
C LEU A 147 6.46 -0.18 -19.05
N GLY A 148 6.81 -1.48 -19.11
CA GLY A 148 6.84 -2.25 -20.36
C GLY A 148 7.53 -1.52 -21.51
N GLY A 149 6.79 -1.32 -22.61
CA GLY A 149 7.25 -0.61 -23.82
C GLY A 149 6.87 0.86 -23.89
N VAL A 150 6.22 1.43 -22.86
CA VAL A 150 5.86 2.85 -22.86
C VAL A 150 7.12 3.70 -22.88
N HIS A 151 7.14 4.68 -23.78
CA HIS A 151 8.24 5.61 -23.88
C HIS A 151 8.14 6.68 -22.77
N VAL A 152 8.75 6.37 -21.63
CA VAL A 152 8.97 7.31 -20.52
C VAL A 152 10.44 7.71 -20.52
N THR A 153 10.70 9.02 -20.57
CA THR A 153 12.05 9.60 -20.57
C THR A 153 12.64 9.68 -19.16
N ASN A 154 11.82 10.00 -18.16
CA ASN A 154 12.25 10.21 -16.79
C ASN A 154 12.21 8.91 -16.00
N VAL A 155 13.26 8.11 -16.11
CA VAL A 155 13.35 6.79 -15.46
C VAL A 155 14.67 6.66 -14.72
N TYR A 156 14.61 6.06 -13.54
CA TYR A 156 15.78 5.68 -12.76
C TYR A 156 15.60 4.27 -12.17
N VAL A 157 16.67 3.76 -11.55
CA VAL A 157 16.69 2.46 -10.87
C VAL A 157 17.19 2.67 -9.44
N ARG A 158 16.40 2.26 -8.44
CA ARG A 158 16.78 2.31 -7.02
C ARG A 158 16.12 1.16 -6.26
N ASN A 159 16.84 0.62 -5.26
CA ASN A 159 16.30 -0.37 -4.33
C ASN A 159 15.08 0.16 -3.58
N VAL A 160 14.16 -0.75 -3.26
CA VAL A 160 12.92 -0.44 -2.55
C VAL A 160 13.07 -0.84 -1.10
N THR A 161 12.71 0.07 -0.20
CA THR A 161 12.60 -0.25 1.22
C THR A 161 11.29 -1.00 1.47
N ILE A 162 11.37 -2.26 1.91
CA ILE A 162 10.21 -3.03 2.38
C ILE A 162 10.33 -3.17 3.90
N VAL A 163 9.46 -2.49 4.62
CA VAL A 163 9.44 -2.49 6.09
C VAL A 163 8.66 -3.69 6.63
N ASN A 164 7.69 -4.18 5.85
CA ASN A 164 6.83 -5.29 6.25
C ASN A 164 6.66 -6.30 5.10
N HIS A 165 6.93 -7.58 5.35
CA HIS A 165 6.78 -8.64 4.35
C HIS A 165 5.45 -9.42 4.49
N SER A 166 4.53 -8.93 5.33
CA SER A 166 3.24 -9.54 5.59
C SER A 166 2.16 -9.06 4.61
N ASN A 167 1.21 -9.96 4.29
CA ASN A 167 -0.03 -9.62 3.56
C ASN A 167 -1.16 -9.15 4.47
N VAL A 168 -0.88 -8.81 5.74
CA VAL A 168 -1.88 -8.26 6.65
C VAL A 168 -2.40 -6.92 6.12
N ALA A 169 -3.73 -6.77 6.07
CA ALA A 169 -4.39 -5.62 5.46
C ALA A 169 -4.84 -4.54 6.46
N PHE A 170 -4.36 -4.60 7.71
CA PHE A 170 -4.75 -3.67 8.77
C PHE A 170 -3.64 -3.41 9.78
N ASN A 171 -3.69 -2.24 10.40
CA ASN A 171 -2.82 -1.80 11.47
C ASN A 171 -3.47 -2.04 12.84
N GLY A 172 -2.69 -2.45 13.84
CA GLY A 172 -3.14 -2.63 15.22
C GLY A 172 -4.07 -3.85 15.44
N GLY A 173 -4.42 -4.10 16.70
CA GLY A 173 -5.29 -5.23 17.06
C GLY A 173 -4.59 -6.59 16.96
N HIS A 174 -5.32 -7.66 17.29
CA HIS A 174 -4.75 -9.01 17.28
C HIS A 174 -4.47 -9.48 15.85
N GLY A 175 -3.22 -9.82 15.55
CA GLY A 175 -2.78 -10.26 14.21
C GLY A 175 -2.58 -9.12 13.21
N GLY A 176 -2.69 -7.86 13.65
CA GLY A 176 -2.46 -6.68 12.84
C GLY A 176 -1.00 -6.24 12.81
N ILE A 177 -0.70 -5.24 11.99
CA ILE A 177 0.62 -4.62 11.90
C ILE A 177 0.78 -3.63 13.05
N GLU A 178 1.80 -3.79 13.87
CA GLU A 178 2.11 -2.86 14.97
C GLU A 178 2.98 -1.68 14.51
N ALA A 179 2.54 -0.96 13.48
CA ALA A 179 3.24 0.23 12.98
C ALA A 179 2.65 1.52 13.59
N ARG A 180 3.50 2.53 13.76
CA ARG A 180 3.12 3.88 14.18
C ARG A 180 3.68 4.91 13.20
N PRO A 181 3.01 6.06 13.01
CA PRO A 181 3.55 7.13 12.18
C PRO A 181 4.88 7.62 12.76
N SER A 182 5.86 7.79 11.88
CA SER A 182 7.07 8.54 12.18
C SER A 182 6.76 10.02 12.44
N ALA A 183 7.72 10.76 13.00
CA ALA A 183 7.57 12.21 13.19
C ALA A 183 7.32 12.96 11.88
N GLN A 184 7.90 12.48 10.77
CA GLN A 184 7.72 13.04 9.44
C GLN A 184 6.31 12.75 8.91
N GLU A 185 5.84 11.51 8.99
CA GLU A 185 4.48 11.16 8.56
C GLU A 185 3.41 11.87 9.40
N ALA A 186 3.66 12.06 10.70
CA ALA A 186 2.80 12.85 11.57
C ALA A 186 2.76 14.33 11.12
N GLN A 187 3.88 14.89 10.66
CA GLN A 187 3.91 16.23 10.07
C GLN A 187 3.14 16.27 8.74
N PHE A 188 3.32 15.27 7.86
CA PHE A 188 2.65 15.21 6.55
C PHE A 188 1.13 15.09 6.69
N ALA A 189 0.64 14.48 7.78
CA ALA A 189 -0.79 14.42 8.08
C ALA A 189 -1.44 15.80 8.29
N HIS A 190 -0.65 16.85 8.53
CA HIS A 190 -1.12 18.23 8.71
C HIS A 190 -0.96 19.10 7.45
N GLU A 191 -0.43 18.55 6.36
CA GLU A 191 -0.32 19.26 5.08
C GLU A 191 -1.68 19.39 4.38
N GLN A 192 -1.72 20.21 3.32
CA GLN A 192 -2.91 20.28 2.46
C GLN A 192 -3.04 18.99 1.66
N HIS A 193 -4.20 18.36 1.73
CA HIS A 193 -4.52 17.14 1.00
C HIS A 193 -5.71 17.35 0.07
N VAL A 194 -5.76 16.54 -0.98
CA VAL A 194 -6.92 16.39 -1.85
C VAL A 194 -7.40 14.96 -1.71
N GLU A 195 -8.68 14.78 -1.39
CA GLU A 195 -9.31 13.46 -1.32
C GLU A 195 -9.20 12.70 -2.66
N ALA A 196 -9.61 11.43 -2.65
CA ALA A 196 -9.75 10.64 -3.88
C ALA A 196 -10.50 11.43 -4.98
N THR A 197 -9.96 11.40 -6.21
CA THR A 197 -10.60 12.11 -7.33
C THR A 197 -11.96 11.52 -7.65
N HIS A 198 -12.77 12.24 -8.44
CA HIS A 198 -14.06 11.72 -8.89
C HIS A 198 -13.93 10.36 -9.60
N GLU A 199 -12.91 10.19 -10.45
CA GLU A 199 -12.63 8.92 -11.13
C GLU A 199 -12.34 7.79 -10.13
N GLN A 200 -11.57 8.07 -9.06
CA GLN A 200 -11.29 7.09 -8.01
C GLN A 200 -12.54 6.76 -7.19
N ALA A 201 -13.41 7.73 -6.92
CA ALA A 201 -14.67 7.51 -6.24
C ALA A 201 -15.63 6.66 -7.09
N GLU A 202 -15.73 6.93 -8.40
CA GLU A 202 -16.48 6.09 -9.35
C GLU A 202 -15.93 4.66 -9.41
N HIS A 203 -14.59 4.51 -9.43
CA HIS A 203 -13.92 3.20 -9.41
C HIS A 203 -14.27 2.38 -8.16
N GLN A 204 -14.24 3.01 -6.98
CA GLN A 204 -14.66 2.35 -5.74
C GLN A 204 -16.15 1.97 -5.77
N ASN A 205 -17.02 2.89 -6.21
CA ASN A 205 -18.46 2.64 -6.31
C ASN A 205 -18.78 1.50 -7.28
N PHE A 206 -18.06 1.43 -8.41
CA PHE A 206 -18.21 0.35 -9.38
C PHE A 206 -17.76 -0.99 -8.78
N ALA A 207 -16.63 -1.02 -8.05
CA ALA A 207 -16.19 -2.22 -7.33
C ALA A 207 -17.20 -2.68 -6.28
N ALA A 208 -17.84 -1.74 -5.56
CA ALA A 208 -18.87 -2.01 -4.56
C ALA A 208 -20.15 -2.66 -5.15
N GLN A 209 -20.39 -2.52 -6.45
CA GLN A 209 -21.54 -3.14 -7.12
C GLN A 209 -21.18 -4.47 -7.79
N ASN A 210 -19.89 -4.76 -7.94
CA ASN A 210 -19.40 -5.96 -8.60
C ASN A 210 -19.31 -7.12 -7.62
N ARG A 211 -20.28 -8.05 -7.68
CA ARG A 211 -20.33 -9.24 -6.80
C ARG A 211 -19.05 -10.07 -6.78
N SER A 212 -18.27 -10.09 -7.87
CA SER A 212 -17.01 -10.84 -7.93
C SER A 212 -15.88 -10.23 -7.08
N GLN A 213 -16.06 -8.99 -6.59
CA GLN A 213 -15.10 -8.29 -5.73
C GLN A 213 -15.33 -8.55 -4.24
N PHE A 214 -16.50 -9.06 -3.85
CA PHE A 214 -16.83 -9.30 -2.45
C PHE A 214 -16.13 -10.52 -1.88
N ALA A 215 -15.49 -10.35 -0.72
CA ALA A 215 -14.80 -11.42 0.00
C ALA A 215 -15.75 -12.55 0.42
N SER A 216 -17.02 -12.25 0.68
CA SER A 216 -18.07 -13.24 0.96
C SER A 216 -18.36 -14.15 -0.23
N VAL A 217 -18.12 -13.68 -1.46
CA VAL A 217 -18.34 -14.42 -2.71
C VAL A 217 -17.07 -15.12 -3.17
N ASN A 218 -15.94 -14.42 -3.09
CA ASN A 218 -14.68 -14.85 -3.69
C ASN A 218 -13.67 -15.41 -2.67
N HIS A 219 -14.05 -15.45 -1.39
CA HIS A 219 -13.22 -15.89 -0.27
C HIS A 219 -11.89 -15.12 -0.16
N GLY A 220 -11.89 -13.82 -0.41
CA GLY A 220 -10.69 -12.97 -0.37
C GLY A 220 -9.80 -13.12 -1.61
N ARG A 221 -10.34 -13.62 -2.74
CA ARG A 221 -9.65 -13.75 -4.03
C ARG A 221 -10.40 -12.98 -5.12
N PRO A 222 -10.19 -11.67 -5.26
CA PRO A 222 -10.98 -10.82 -6.12
C PRO A 222 -10.97 -11.26 -7.58
N GLY A 223 -12.13 -11.17 -8.25
CA GLY A 223 -12.25 -11.50 -9.68
C GLY A 223 -11.31 -10.67 -10.57
N VAL A 224 -11.11 -9.41 -10.21
CA VAL A 224 -10.07 -8.54 -10.79
C VAL A 224 -9.33 -7.88 -9.64
N SER A 225 -8.04 -8.17 -9.48
CA SER A 225 -7.24 -7.57 -8.39
C SER A 225 -6.56 -6.26 -8.78
N ALA A 226 -6.28 -6.08 -10.08
CA ALA A 226 -5.75 -4.85 -10.65
C ALA A 226 -6.12 -4.69 -12.12
N ALA A 227 -6.13 -3.44 -12.59
CA ALA A 227 -6.35 -3.08 -13.99
C ALA A 227 -5.48 -1.88 -14.37
N ALA A 228 -5.24 -1.66 -15.67
CA ALA A 228 -4.36 -0.56 -16.10
C ALA A 228 -4.91 0.81 -15.67
N THR A 229 -6.20 1.02 -15.84
CA THR A 229 -6.95 2.23 -15.44
C THR A 229 -8.32 1.85 -14.87
N PRO A 230 -9.01 2.76 -14.15
CA PRO A 230 -10.43 2.60 -13.79
C PRO A 230 -11.30 2.18 -14.97
N ALA A 231 -11.20 2.90 -16.09
CA ALA A 231 -11.94 2.61 -17.31
C ALA A 231 -11.70 1.17 -17.84
N SER A 232 -10.47 0.67 -17.77
CA SER A 232 -10.15 -0.69 -18.22
C SER A 232 -10.78 -1.78 -17.35
N PHE A 233 -10.91 -1.53 -16.03
CA PHE A 233 -11.65 -2.42 -15.12
C PHE A 233 -13.14 -2.37 -15.42
N HIS A 234 -13.71 -1.17 -15.58
CA HIS A 234 -15.14 -1.01 -15.84
C HIS A 234 -15.58 -1.70 -17.14
N ALA A 235 -14.73 -1.68 -18.16
CA ALA A 235 -14.97 -2.37 -19.43
C ALA A 235 -14.89 -3.91 -19.31
N ASN A 236 -14.11 -4.44 -18.36
CA ASN A 236 -13.87 -5.88 -18.20
C ASN A 236 -13.92 -6.30 -16.71
N PRO A 237 -15.10 -6.18 -16.06
CA PRO A 237 -15.23 -6.24 -14.61
C PRO A 237 -14.96 -7.62 -13.99
N THR A 238 -14.85 -8.66 -14.81
CA THR A 238 -14.63 -10.05 -14.40
C THR A 238 -13.38 -10.67 -15.02
N ASN A 239 -12.61 -9.90 -15.78
CA ASN A 239 -11.45 -10.43 -16.50
C ASN A 239 -10.15 -10.21 -15.70
N PRO A 240 -9.58 -11.26 -15.09
CA PRO A 240 -8.31 -11.15 -14.36
C PRO A 240 -7.13 -10.78 -15.27
N ALA A 241 -7.27 -10.94 -16.60
CA ALA A 241 -6.26 -10.57 -17.59
C ALA A 241 -6.24 -9.06 -17.94
N ALA A 242 -7.04 -8.23 -17.27
CA ALA A 242 -6.92 -6.75 -17.35
C ALA A 242 -5.54 -6.25 -16.88
N ALA A 243 -4.79 -7.06 -16.13
CA ALA A 243 -3.34 -6.94 -15.99
C ALA A 243 -2.65 -7.44 -17.27
N ALA A 244 -2.34 -6.53 -18.20
CA ALA A 244 -1.68 -6.84 -19.48
C ALA A 244 -0.40 -7.68 -19.32
N ARG A 245 -0.20 -8.63 -20.27
CA ARG A 245 0.94 -9.54 -20.59
C ARG A 245 2.05 -9.72 -19.53
N PRO A 246 2.47 -10.97 -19.22
CA PRO A 246 3.39 -11.25 -18.13
C PRO A 246 4.78 -10.63 -18.34
N SER A 247 5.03 -9.49 -17.69
CA SER A 247 6.37 -8.97 -17.41
C SER A 247 7.05 -9.80 -16.31
N VAL A 248 8.35 -9.63 -16.10
CA VAL A 248 9.06 -10.25 -14.97
C VAL A 248 8.37 -9.92 -13.63
N ASN A 249 7.95 -8.66 -13.46
CA ASN A 249 7.20 -8.22 -12.28
C ASN A 249 5.86 -8.97 -12.14
N ALA A 250 5.19 -9.28 -13.25
CA ALA A 250 3.97 -10.09 -13.21
C ALA A 250 4.25 -11.56 -12.84
N ARG A 251 5.43 -12.10 -13.14
CA ARG A 251 5.82 -13.47 -12.75
C ARG A 251 6.20 -13.56 -11.27
N GLU A 252 6.85 -12.54 -10.73
CA GLU A 252 7.18 -12.42 -9.30
C GLU A 252 5.90 -12.36 -8.46
N ALA A 253 5.00 -11.43 -8.81
CA ALA A 253 3.64 -11.33 -8.30
C ALA A 253 2.88 -12.67 -8.29
N ASN A 254 2.86 -13.37 -9.43
CA ASN A 254 2.20 -14.67 -9.53
C ASN A 254 2.85 -15.74 -8.63
N GLN A 255 4.15 -15.63 -8.33
CA GLN A 255 4.85 -16.57 -7.46
C GLN A 255 4.61 -16.27 -5.99
N GLU A 256 4.64 -15.00 -5.59
CA GLU A 256 4.19 -14.55 -4.26
C GLU A 256 2.73 -14.97 -4.01
N GLN A 257 1.86 -14.85 -5.02
CA GLN A 257 0.46 -15.29 -4.91
C GLN A 257 0.35 -16.80 -4.71
N ARG A 258 1.22 -17.58 -5.34
CA ARG A 258 1.25 -19.04 -5.17
C ARG A 258 1.80 -19.46 -3.82
N ILE A 259 2.77 -18.74 -3.28
CA ILE A 259 3.33 -18.95 -1.94
C ILE A 259 2.26 -18.61 -0.91
N SER A 260 1.71 -17.40 -0.96
CA SER A 260 0.62 -16.93 -0.08
C SER A 260 -0.60 -17.88 -0.09
N ASN A 261 -1.04 -18.32 -1.28
CA ASN A 261 -2.11 -19.29 -1.39
C ASN A 261 -1.77 -20.67 -0.81
N GLY A 262 -0.51 -21.10 -0.90
CA GLY A 262 -0.05 -22.37 -0.34
C GLY A 262 0.01 -22.33 1.19
N VAL A 263 0.45 -21.20 1.76
CA VAL A 263 0.42 -20.97 3.22
C VAL A 263 -1.02 -21.00 3.71
N ARG A 264 -1.91 -20.28 3.02
CA ARG A 264 -3.33 -20.19 3.39
C ARG A 264 -4.04 -21.54 3.34
N SER A 265 -3.72 -22.40 2.36
CA SER A 265 -4.33 -23.74 2.25
C SER A 265 -3.66 -24.78 3.15
N GLY A 266 -2.61 -24.41 3.90
CA GLY A 266 -1.80 -25.34 4.68
C GLY A 266 -0.94 -26.28 3.81
N GLN A 267 -0.90 -26.06 2.50
CA GLN A 267 -0.11 -26.84 1.54
C GLN A 267 1.37 -26.43 1.55
N ILE A 268 1.71 -25.29 2.14
CA ILE A 268 3.09 -24.82 2.30
C ILE A 268 3.22 -24.40 3.77
N SER A 269 4.21 -24.97 4.47
CA SER A 269 4.53 -24.55 5.84
C SER A 269 5.15 -23.15 5.86
N SER A 270 5.10 -22.48 7.03
CA SER A 270 5.73 -21.16 7.22
C SER A 270 7.22 -21.15 6.87
N GLY A 271 7.96 -22.24 7.17
CA GLY A 271 9.37 -22.36 6.79
C GLY A 271 9.59 -22.48 5.28
N GLN A 272 8.75 -23.25 4.58
CA GLN A 272 8.81 -23.35 3.11
C GLN A 272 8.44 -22.03 2.44
N ALA A 273 7.47 -21.30 3.01
CA ALA A 273 7.08 -19.99 2.53
C ALA A 273 8.23 -18.98 2.65
N ALA A 274 8.88 -18.91 3.82
CA ALA A 274 10.04 -18.04 4.03
C ALA A 274 11.20 -18.35 3.05
N HIS A 275 11.46 -19.62 2.78
CA HIS A 275 12.48 -20.01 1.78
C HIS A 275 12.08 -19.63 0.35
N ALA A 276 10.80 -19.77 0.00
CA ALA A 276 10.30 -19.39 -1.31
C ALA A 276 10.33 -17.87 -1.49
N GLU A 277 9.95 -17.10 -0.47
CA GLU A 277 10.04 -15.64 -0.41
C GLU A 277 11.49 -15.16 -0.52
N GLN A 278 12.41 -15.76 0.24
CA GLN A 278 13.83 -15.43 0.14
C GLN A 278 14.40 -15.67 -1.25
N ARG A 279 13.96 -16.75 -1.93
CA ARG A 279 14.36 -17.03 -3.30
C ARG A 279 13.78 -16.00 -4.28
N GLN A 280 12.53 -15.57 -4.10
CA GLN A 280 11.96 -14.48 -4.89
C GLN A 280 12.73 -13.18 -4.66
N ALA A 281 13.06 -12.84 -3.41
CA ALA A 281 13.84 -11.66 -3.09
C ALA A 281 15.22 -11.67 -3.77
N ASN A 282 15.90 -12.82 -3.81
CA ASN A 282 17.19 -12.96 -4.51
C ASN A 282 17.06 -12.75 -6.02
N ILE A 283 16.04 -13.34 -6.65
CA ILE A 283 15.80 -13.15 -8.10
C ILE A 283 15.44 -11.68 -8.37
N GLY A 284 14.60 -11.07 -7.54
CA GLY A 284 14.26 -9.65 -7.62
C GLY A 284 15.50 -8.75 -7.49
N GLN A 285 16.41 -9.08 -6.58
CA GLN A 285 17.68 -8.35 -6.42
C GLN A 285 18.60 -8.50 -7.63
N GLN A 286 18.66 -9.69 -8.24
CA GLN A 286 19.41 -9.91 -9.48
C GLN A 286 18.81 -9.11 -10.63
N VAL A 287 17.49 -9.21 -10.83
CA VAL A 287 16.76 -8.41 -11.83
C VAL A 287 17.01 -6.91 -11.63
N HIS A 288 17.09 -6.44 -10.38
CA HIS A 288 17.45 -5.08 -10.07
C HIS A 288 18.88 -4.75 -10.53
N ASN A 289 19.87 -5.56 -10.13
CA ASN A 289 21.28 -5.34 -10.49
C ASN A 289 21.48 -5.34 -12.01
N ASP A 290 20.85 -6.27 -12.72
CA ASP A 290 20.91 -6.39 -14.18
C ASP A 290 20.27 -5.17 -14.86
N ARG A 291 19.09 -4.73 -14.39
CA ARG A 291 18.47 -3.50 -14.90
C ARG A 291 19.33 -2.27 -14.61
N ALA A 292 19.94 -2.17 -13.42
CA ALA A 292 20.80 -1.06 -13.05
C ALA A 292 22.03 -0.97 -13.97
N ALA A 293 22.62 -2.11 -14.32
CA ALA A 293 23.77 -2.18 -15.23
C ALA A 293 23.41 -1.77 -16.68
N ASN A 294 22.15 -1.95 -17.09
CA ASN A 294 21.71 -1.85 -18.49
C ASN A 294 20.73 -0.70 -18.75
N GLY A 295 20.87 0.43 -18.05
CA GLY A 295 20.04 1.61 -18.29
C GLY A 295 18.54 1.39 -18.01
N GLY A 296 18.24 0.52 -17.05
CA GLY A 296 16.90 0.17 -16.60
C GLY A 296 16.23 -0.96 -17.38
N LYS A 297 16.88 -1.60 -18.34
CA LYS A 297 16.29 -2.70 -19.13
C LYS A 297 17.04 -4.00 -18.87
N LEU A 298 16.37 -5.14 -18.96
CA LEU A 298 17.09 -6.42 -19.05
C LEU A 298 17.53 -6.64 -20.49
N THR A 299 18.74 -7.14 -20.69
CA THR A 299 19.16 -7.66 -22.00
C THR A 299 18.35 -8.90 -22.35
N PRO A 300 18.29 -9.31 -23.63
CA PRO A 300 17.63 -10.56 -24.01
C PRO A 300 18.17 -11.79 -23.28
N GLN A 301 19.48 -11.82 -22.97
CA GLN A 301 20.13 -12.91 -22.25
C GLN A 301 19.73 -12.94 -20.77
N GLU A 302 19.75 -11.79 -20.09
CA GLU A 302 19.29 -11.68 -18.70
C GLU A 302 17.80 -11.99 -18.58
N HIS A 303 17.00 -11.56 -19.56
CA HIS A 303 15.58 -11.91 -19.59
C HIS A 303 15.37 -13.42 -19.70
N GLN A 304 16.22 -14.14 -20.44
CA GLN A 304 16.17 -15.61 -20.51
C GLN A 304 16.63 -16.25 -19.20
N GLN A 305 17.71 -15.74 -18.59
CA GLN A 305 18.23 -16.21 -17.31
C GLN A 305 17.20 -16.06 -16.19
N VAL A 306 16.66 -14.86 -16.01
CA VAL A 306 15.61 -14.56 -15.02
C VAL A 306 14.39 -15.45 -15.28
N ASN A 307 13.97 -15.65 -16.52
CA ASN A 307 12.89 -16.59 -16.82
C ASN A 307 13.22 -18.03 -16.39
N HIS A 308 14.47 -18.47 -16.53
CA HIS A 308 14.88 -19.80 -16.08
C HIS A 308 14.83 -19.92 -14.55
N GLU A 309 15.31 -18.91 -13.83
CA GLU A 309 15.30 -18.86 -12.37
C GLU A 309 13.87 -18.80 -11.82
N GLN A 310 13.02 -17.95 -12.40
CA GLN A 310 11.60 -17.87 -12.11
C GLN A 310 10.88 -19.21 -12.38
N ASN A 311 11.27 -19.94 -13.45
CA ASN A 311 10.76 -21.29 -13.70
C ASN A 311 11.23 -22.31 -12.65
N ALA A 312 12.46 -22.18 -12.14
CA ALA A 312 12.99 -23.05 -11.09
C ALA A 312 12.29 -22.79 -9.75
N ALA A 313 12.12 -21.53 -9.36
CA ALA A 313 11.34 -21.14 -8.19
C ALA A 313 9.88 -21.59 -8.30
N SER A 314 9.28 -21.44 -9.48
CA SER A 314 7.93 -21.92 -9.76
C SER A 314 7.78 -23.45 -9.57
N ARG A 315 8.77 -24.25 -9.98
CA ARG A 315 8.78 -25.71 -9.74
C ARG A 315 8.90 -26.03 -8.26
N GLN A 316 9.80 -25.35 -7.56
CA GLN A 316 9.99 -25.53 -6.11
C GLN A 316 8.68 -25.29 -5.34
N ILE A 317 8.00 -24.15 -5.59
CA ILE A 317 6.71 -23.83 -4.96
C ILE A 317 5.65 -24.89 -5.27
N ARG A 318 5.70 -25.53 -6.44
CA ARG A 318 4.76 -26.61 -6.80
C ARG A 318 5.08 -27.90 -6.04
N ASP A 319 6.35 -28.22 -5.86
CA ASP A 319 6.79 -29.44 -5.22
C ASP A 319 6.61 -29.36 -3.70
N ASP A 320 6.72 -28.17 -3.13
CA ASP A 320 6.39 -27.89 -1.72
C ASP A 320 4.90 -28.11 -1.41
N LYS A 321 4.00 -27.88 -2.38
CA LYS A 321 2.54 -28.12 -2.25
C LYS A 321 2.11 -29.59 -2.23
N LYS A 322 3.01 -30.51 -2.56
CA LYS A 322 2.70 -31.94 -2.73
C LYS A 322 3.10 -32.81 -1.52
N LYS A 323 3.68 -32.22 -0.48
CA LYS A 323 4.08 -32.90 0.74
C LYS A 323 3.08 -32.60 1.84
#